data_AF-J4UL79-F1
#
_entry.id   AF-J4UL79-F1
#
_cell.length_a   1.000
_cell.length_b   1.000
_cell.length_c   1.000
_cell.angle_alpha   90.00
_cell.angle_beta   90.00
_cell.angle_gamma   90.00
#
_symmetry.space_group_name_H-M   'P 1'
#
loop_
_entity.id
_entity.type
_entity.pdbx_description
1 polymer ?
#
loop_
_entity_poly.entity_id
_entity_poly.type
_entity_poly.pdbx_seq_one_letter_code
_entity_poly.pdbx_strand_id
1 'polypeptide(L)'
;MGVVYHLKEVFKHYWDLGFVSFGGPGVHVIILRKRFVQTLKWVDETVFLDLFALGNALPGPGSTQLAFSIAVVCHGVLAGLLAFFLWSLPGAIGMGILGYGVGRIPDQIPAIVMALLTGLNAAAVGLIALAAVQLGHAAATDKITLVILWLSASFGICYHAPWMYPVLIVAGGLTTLLWDFRRQWFITPAKKLVKKHEHHPQQHGDIPLEPIPERRSPTASVADNASLRERASIRKTSDTDIPVVPEVSSVPAPAPIHERPGSTRSVSNGIGNVSSTSLRPRASPSEEEAPEPTPEPAQETLKFKVIPTSVACALLLGFVLFLAVPLGVRGGLKHAGKHVSRAFDFFCAVLIPSVIIFGGGPVVIPLLRDYVVAPGFVSDRDFLLVFSILQAFPGPNFNFAVALGVIALTPVGQPVLGAFLGYIGIFATGILLKLALLPIYVNWKDLTVVRAIIRGLNAAASGLVFTAVWQLFLVGYIYSSGEGDKSTSLSGPLTADPFWAVVASGSFLASYRFSSPAWASVLGGGVAGLAWYGVQQSK
;
A
#
# COMPACT_ATOMS: atom_id res chain seq x y z
N MET A 1 28.50 -4.44 -24.95
CA MET A 1 27.10 -4.27 -25.41
C MET A 1 26.08 -3.92 -24.31
N GLY A 2 26.23 -4.35 -23.05
CA GLY A 2 25.16 -4.29 -22.02
C GLY A 2 24.42 -2.95 -21.79
N VAL A 3 25.10 -1.90 -21.31
CA VAL A 3 24.40 -0.71 -20.76
C VAL A 3 23.46 -0.02 -21.76
N VAL A 4 23.90 0.19 -23.00
CA VAL A 4 23.09 0.87 -24.04
C VAL A 4 21.83 0.06 -24.39
N TYR A 5 21.90 -1.28 -24.36
CA TYR A 5 20.74 -2.13 -24.55
C TYR A 5 19.73 -2.00 -23.39
N HIS A 6 20.21 -2.08 -22.15
CA HIS A 6 19.37 -1.91 -20.96
C HIS A 6 18.64 -0.55 -20.91
N LEU A 7 19.33 0.54 -21.31
CA LEU A 7 18.70 1.87 -21.39
C LEU A 7 17.66 1.95 -22.51
N LYS A 8 17.86 1.28 -23.65
CA LYS A 8 16.88 1.21 -24.76
C LYS A 8 15.62 0.43 -24.36
N GLU A 9 15.76 -0.71 -23.68
CA GLU A 9 14.59 -1.48 -23.21
C GLU A 9 13.82 -0.74 -22.11
N VAL A 10 14.48 -0.06 -21.16
CA VAL A 10 13.78 0.86 -20.25
C VAL A 10 13.05 1.96 -21.02
N PHE A 11 13.71 2.65 -21.95
CA PHE A 11 13.08 3.71 -22.70
C PHE A 11 11.78 3.23 -23.38
N LYS A 12 11.89 2.15 -24.16
CA LYS A 12 10.81 1.49 -24.90
C LYS A 12 9.60 1.11 -24.04
N HIS A 13 9.79 0.77 -22.76
CA HIS A 13 8.72 0.28 -21.87
C HIS A 13 8.30 1.24 -20.75
N TYR A 14 8.97 2.41 -20.61
CA TYR A 14 8.63 3.45 -19.63
C TYR A 14 8.21 4.80 -20.24
N TRP A 15 8.55 5.11 -21.49
CA TRP A 15 8.34 6.46 -22.06
C TRP A 15 6.89 6.95 -22.04
N ASP A 16 5.92 6.04 -22.23
CA ASP A 16 4.49 6.33 -22.26
C ASP A 16 3.89 6.41 -20.85
N LEU A 17 4.49 5.76 -19.85
CA LEU A 17 3.93 5.68 -18.50
C LEU A 17 3.72 7.05 -17.86
N GLY A 18 4.62 8.01 -18.09
CA GLY A 18 4.47 9.39 -17.61
C GLY A 18 3.32 10.18 -18.25
N PHE A 19 2.74 9.67 -19.35
CA PHE A 19 1.60 10.26 -20.06
C PHE A 19 0.29 9.50 -19.85
N VAL A 20 0.35 8.17 -19.61
CA VAL A 20 -0.86 7.31 -19.54
C VAL A 20 -1.19 6.79 -18.13
N SER A 21 -0.30 6.95 -17.15
CA SER A 21 -0.55 6.49 -15.77
C SER A 21 -1.43 7.48 -15.00
N PHE A 22 -2.73 7.48 -15.31
CA PHE A 22 -3.74 8.13 -14.48
C PHE A 22 -4.23 7.19 -13.36
N GLY A 23 -4.92 7.74 -12.37
CA GLY A 23 -5.59 6.94 -11.32
C GLY A 23 -4.91 6.93 -9.95
N GLY A 24 -3.73 7.53 -9.82
CA GLY A 24 -3.01 7.62 -8.55
C GLY A 24 -2.43 6.27 -8.08
N PRO A 25 -1.86 6.21 -6.86
CA PRO A 25 -0.95 5.13 -6.47
C PRO A 25 -1.50 3.70 -6.58
N GLY A 26 -2.77 3.47 -6.22
CA GLY A 26 -3.38 2.14 -6.35
C GLY A 26 -3.47 1.67 -7.81
N VAL A 27 -3.88 2.55 -8.72
CA VAL A 27 -3.91 2.25 -10.16
C VAL A 27 -2.50 2.14 -10.74
N HIS A 28 -1.53 2.94 -10.26
CA HIS A 28 -0.13 2.82 -10.67
C HIS A 28 0.44 1.43 -10.33
N VAL A 29 0.15 0.88 -9.15
CA VAL A 29 0.54 -0.50 -8.77
C VAL A 29 -0.07 -1.51 -9.74
N ILE A 30 -1.34 -1.37 -10.11
CA ILE A 30 -2.01 -2.26 -11.08
C ILE A 30 -1.38 -2.15 -12.48
N ILE A 31 -1.08 -0.93 -12.96
CA ILE A 31 -0.42 -0.68 -14.25
C ILE A 31 0.98 -1.31 -14.28
N LEU A 32 1.78 -1.08 -13.23
CA LEU A 32 3.13 -1.62 -13.11
C LEU A 32 3.13 -3.15 -12.99
N ARG A 33 2.19 -3.73 -12.23
CA ARG A 33 2.01 -5.19 -12.13
C ARG A 33 1.64 -5.80 -13.48
N LYS A 34 0.62 -5.24 -14.16
CA LYS A 34 0.19 -5.72 -15.49
C LYS A 34 1.34 -5.66 -16.49
N ARG A 35 2.08 -4.55 -16.53
CA ARG A 35 3.19 -4.38 -17.49
C ARG A 35 4.39 -5.27 -17.14
N PHE A 36 4.94 -5.17 -15.93
CA PHE A 36 6.24 -5.76 -15.62
C PHE A 36 6.18 -7.19 -15.05
N VAL A 37 5.06 -7.60 -14.42
CA VAL A 37 4.85 -9.01 -14.01
C VAL A 37 4.16 -9.79 -15.11
N GLN A 38 2.98 -9.34 -15.56
CA GLN A 38 2.10 -10.16 -16.40
C GLN A 38 2.49 -10.15 -17.89
N THR A 39 2.75 -8.98 -18.48
CA THR A 39 3.06 -8.84 -19.91
C THR A 39 4.53 -9.07 -20.22
N LEU A 40 5.44 -8.37 -19.54
CA LEU A 40 6.88 -8.39 -19.86
C LEU A 40 7.68 -9.45 -19.05
N LYS A 41 7.12 -9.95 -17.94
CA LYS A 41 7.78 -10.92 -17.03
C LYS A 41 9.20 -10.52 -16.60
N TRP A 42 9.41 -9.22 -16.36
CA TRP A 42 10.67 -8.64 -15.88
C TRP A 42 10.94 -8.96 -14.40
N VAL A 43 9.88 -9.10 -13.61
CA VAL A 43 9.90 -9.55 -12.21
C VAL A 43 8.72 -10.48 -11.96
N ASP A 44 8.88 -11.48 -11.08
CA ASP A 44 7.77 -12.30 -10.62
C ASP A 44 6.90 -11.59 -9.57
N GLU A 45 5.80 -12.23 -9.18
CA GLU A 45 4.85 -11.69 -8.20
C GLU A 45 5.48 -11.49 -6.81
N THR A 46 6.38 -12.37 -6.37
CA THR A 46 7.05 -12.29 -5.07
C THR A 46 7.99 -11.09 -5.04
N VAL A 47 8.83 -10.95 -6.07
CA VAL A 47 9.72 -9.80 -6.23
C VAL A 47 8.94 -8.49 -6.35
N PHE A 48 7.82 -8.48 -7.10
CA PHE A 48 6.95 -7.30 -7.19
C PHE A 48 6.36 -6.90 -5.83
N LEU A 49 5.85 -7.87 -5.05
CA LEU A 49 5.29 -7.64 -3.72
C LEU A 49 6.37 -7.21 -2.70
N ASP A 50 7.56 -7.80 -2.74
CA ASP A 50 8.73 -7.39 -1.94
C ASP A 50 9.13 -5.92 -2.24
N LEU A 51 9.22 -5.55 -3.53
CA LEU A 51 9.53 -4.18 -3.97
C LEU A 51 8.45 -3.16 -3.56
N PHE A 52 7.18 -3.56 -3.61
CA PHE A 52 6.03 -2.75 -3.19
C PHE A 52 5.94 -2.60 -1.66
N ALA A 53 6.12 -3.68 -0.90
CA ALA A 53 6.15 -3.64 0.57
C ALA A 53 7.27 -2.72 1.08
N LEU A 54 8.48 -2.84 0.52
CA LEU A 54 9.58 -1.91 0.75
C LEU A 54 9.27 -0.48 0.24
N GLY A 55 8.37 -0.32 -0.74
CA GLY A 55 7.95 0.98 -1.28
C GLY A 55 6.96 1.74 -0.41
N ASN A 56 6.21 1.04 0.44
CA ASN A 56 5.29 1.66 1.41
C ASN A 56 5.97 1.91 2.77
N ALA A 57 6.95 1.05 3.11
CA ALA A 57 7.68 1.07 4.39
C ALA A 57 8.81 2.11 4.46
N LEU A 58 9.28 2.63 3.32
CA LEU A 58 10.32 3.66 3.25
C LEU A 58 9.72 5.03 2.93
N PRO A 59 10.26 6.12 3.50
CA PRO A 59 9.80 7.45 3.19
C PRO A 59 10.00 7.77 1.70
N GLY A 60 8.90 8.05 1.00
CA GLY A 60 8.91 8.68 -0.32
C GLY A 60 7.78 8.23 -1.25
N PRO A 61 7.75 8.75 -2.48
CA PRO A 61 6.69 8.47 -3.46
C PRO A 61 6.55 6.99 -3.86
N GLY A 62 5.78 6.19 -3.11
CA GLY A 62 5.73 4.72 -3.22
C GLY A 62 5.56 4.13 -4.64
N SER A 63 4.66 4.68 -5.46
CA SER A 63 4.51 4.21 -6.87
C SER A 63 5.72 4.56 -7.75
N THR A 64 6.37 5.70 -7.52
CA THR A 64 7.63 6.06 -8.17
C THR A 64 8.78 5.20 -7.66
N GLN A 65 8.87 4.93 -6.34
CA GLN A 65 9.86 4.01 -5.79
C GLN A 65 9.71 2.60 -6.36
N LEU A 66 8.48 2.12 -6.56
CA LEU A 66 8.18 0.83 -7.18
C LEU A 66 8.67 0.80 -8.63
N ALA A 67 8.19 1.73 -9.47
CA ALA A 67 8.60 1.87 -10.88
C ALA A 67 10.12 1.97 -11.03
N PHE A 68 10.76 2.83 -10.23
CA PHE A 68 12.21 2.98 -10.16
C PHE A 68 12.89 1.65 -9.79
N SER A 69 12.43 0.99 -8.73
CA SER A 69 13.08 -0.22 -8.23
C SER A 69 12.96 -1.42 -9.17
N ILE A 70 11.85 -1.58 -9.89
CA ILE A 70 11.71 -2.61 -10.94
C ILE A 70 12.82 -2.43 -12.00
N ALA A 71 13.02 -1.21 -12.50
CA ALA A 71 14.08 -0.92 -13.46
C ALA A 71 15.50 -1.08 -12.87
N VAL A 72 15.73 -0.74 -11.59
CA VAL A 72 17.02 -1.02 -10.91
C VAL A 72 17.30 -2.53 -10.82
N VAL A 73 16.31 -3.34 -10.45
CA VAL A 73 16.45 -4.79 -10.29
C VAL A 73 16.80 -5.46 -11.63
N CYS A 74 16.08 -5.12 -12.69
CA CYS A 74 16.24 -5.76 -14.00
C CYS A 74 17.48 -5.25 -14.77
N HIS A 75 17.79 -3.96 -14.64
CA HIS A 75 18.64 -3.25 -15.60
C HIS A 75 19.68 -2.30 -14.94
N GLY A 76 19.71 -2.21 -13.60
CA GLY A 76 20.71 -1.47 -12.84
C GLY A 76 20.39 0.02 -12.62
N VAL A 77 21.22 0.69 -11.81
CA VAL A 77 20.95 2.04 -11.26
C VAL A 77 20.67 3.09 -12.34
N LEU A 78 21.46 3.14 -13.41
CA LEU A 78 21.27 4.10 -14.51
C LEU A 78 19.93 3.89 -15.24
N ALA A 79 19.50 2.64 -15.36
CA ALA A 79 18.22 2.28 -15.95
C ALA A 79 17.05 2.64 -15.02
N GLY A 80 17.23 2.48 -13.70
CA GLY A 80 16.32 3.02 -12.68
C GLY A 80 16.16 4.54 -12.77
N LEU A 81 17.27 5.29 -12.87
CA LEU A 81 17.22 6.75 -13.02
C LEU A 81 16.51 7.18 -14.30
N LEU A 82 16.79 6.52 -15.43
CA LEU A 82 16.06 6.74 -16.68
C LEU A 82 14.55 6.45 -16.53
N ALA A 83 14.19 5.32 -15.91
CA ALA A 83 12.81 4.98 -15.63
C ALA A 83 12.10 6.03 -14.76
N PHE A 84 12.77 6.58 -13.74
CA PHE A 84 12.24 7.68 -12.93
C PHE A 84 11.96 8.94 -13.75
N PHE A 85 12.90 9.38 -14.60
CA PHE A 85 12.69 10.55 -15.44
C PHE A 85 11.56 10.33 -16.46
N LEU A 86 11.48 9.18 -17.12
CA LEU A 86 10.38 8.88 -18.06
C LEU A 86 9.01 8.77 -17.36
N TRP A 87 8.98 8.20 -16.16
CA TRP A 87 7.78 8.08 -15.33
C TRP A 87 7.27 9.42 -14.78
N SER A 88 8.18 10.32 -14.40
CA SER A 88 7.84 11.48 -13.58
C SER A 88 7.94 12.83 -14.31
N LEU A 89 8.88 12.98 -15.25
CA LEU A 89 9.19 14.27 -15.88
C LEU A 89 8.07 14.82 -16.76
N PRO A 90 7.28 14.03 -17.54
CA PRO A 90 6.17 14.57 -18.32
C PRO A 90 5.10 15.25 -17.44
N GLY A 91 4.69 14.57 -16.36
CA GLY A 91 3.78 15.14 -15.36
C GLY A 91 4.41 16.32 -14.59
N ALA A 92 5.72 16.31 -14.35
CA ALA A 92 6.43 17.43 -13.71
C ALA A 92 6.41 18.70 -14.58
N ILE A 93 6.66 18.55 -15.89
CA ILE A 93 6.59 19.65 -16.86
C ILE A 93 5.16 20.19 -16.95
N GLY A 94 4.15 19.32 -17.07
CA GLY A 94 2.75 19.70 -17.09
C GLY A 94 2.31 20.45 -15.83
N MET A 95 2.61 19.91 -14.65
CA MET A 95 2.32 20.57 -13.36
C MET A 95 3.11 21.88 -13.19
N GLY A 96 4.35 21.97 -13.67
CA GLY A 96 5.14 23.20 -13.65
C GLY A 96 4.53 24.31 -14.52
N ILE A 97 4.08 23.98 -15.74
CA ILE A 97 3.36 24.90 -16.63
C ILE A 97 2.05 25.35 -15.98
N LEU A 98 1.30 24.44 -15.36
CA LEU A 98 0.09 24.77 -14.63
C LEU A 98 0.36 25.72 -13.46
N GLY A 99 1.33 25.43 -12.60
CA GLY A 99 1.70 26.31 -11.48
C GLY A 99 2.05 27.73 -11.93
N TYR A 100 2.69 27.86 -13.11
CA TYR A 100 3.02 29.16 -13.71
C TYR A 100 1.78 29.93 -14.23
N GLY A 101 0.74 29.20 -14.63
CA GLY A 101 -0.58 29.76 -14.95
C GLY A 101 -1.38 30.13 -13.70
N VAL A 102 -1.41 29.25 -12.68
CA VAL A 102 -2.13 29.49 -11.41
C VAL A 102 -1.59 30.71 -10.68
N GLY A 103 -0.27 30.88 -10.62
CA GLY A 103 0.38 32.07 -10.08
C GLY A 103 0.15 33.38 -10.86
N ARG A 104 -0.77 33.40 -11.83
CA ARG A 104 -1.28 34.58 -12.55
C ARG A 104 -2.79 34.76 -12.47
N ILE A 105 -3.52 33.84 -11.84
CA ILE A 105 -4.96 33.98 -11.64
C ILE A 105 -5.18 35.05 -10.56
N PRO A 106 -6.03 36.07 -10.80
CA PRO A 106 -6.34 37.10 -9.81
C PRO A 106 -6.99 36.56 -8.53
N ASP A 107 -6.89 37.34 -7.44
CA ASP A 107 -7.44 36.99 -6.12
C ASP A 107 -8.98 36.97 -6.08
N GLN A 108 -9.59 37.73 -6.98
CA GLN A 108 -11.00 37.64 -7.36
C GLN A 108 -11.18 36.54 -8.42
N ILE A 109 -11.62 35.34 -8.01
CA ILE A 109 -12.03 34.27 -8.92
C ILE A 109 -13.56 34.34 -9.13
N PRO A 110 -14.07 34.29 -10.39
CA PRO A 110 -15.51 34.27 -10.64
C PRO A 110 -16.22 33.13 -9.91
N ALA A 111 -17.41 33.37 -9.36
CA ALA A 111 -18.07 32.41 -8.47
C ALA A 111 -18.38 31.04 -9.13
N ILE A 112 -18.64 31.01 -10.43
CA ILE A 112 -18.74 29.77 -11.23
C ILE A 112 -17.46 28.92 -11.19
N VAL A 113 -16.29 29.57 -11.17
CA VAL A 113 -14.98 28.90 -11.08
C VAL A 113 -14.68 28.47 -9.64
N MET A 114 -15.08 29.25 -8.62
CA MET A 114 -14.98 28.79 -7.22
C MET A 114 -15.81 27.54 -6.96
N ALA A 115 -17.02 27.46 -7.51
CA ALA A 115 -17.89 26.28 -7.41
C ALA A 115 -17.33 25.07 -8.19
N LEU A 116 -16.80 25.28 -9.40
CA LEU A 116 -16.07 24.27 -10.17
C LEU A 116 -14.89 23.69 -9.37
N LEU A 117 -14.03 24.54 -8.82
CA LEU A 117 -12.86 24.14 -8.03
C LEU A 117 -13.24 23.43 -6.72
N THR A 118 -14.32 23.87 -6.07
CA THR A 118 -14.87 23.20 -4.88
C THR A 118 -15.37 21.79 -5.23
N GLY A 119 -16.05 21.62 -6.37
CA GLY A 119 -16.48 20.30 -6.86
C GLY A 119 -15.31 19.37 -7.20
N LEU A 120 -14.25 19.91 -7.81
CA LEU A 120 -12.99 19.19 -8.08
C LEU A 120 -12.30 18.78 -6.76
N ASN A 121 -12.23 19.68 -5.77
CA ASN A 121 -11.67 19.39 -4.43
C ASN A 121 -12.47 18.30 -3.72
N ALA A 122 -13.81 18.40 -3.68
CA ALA A 122 -14.66 17.39 -3.05
C ALA A 122 -14.44 15.99 -3.66
N ALA A 123 -14.39 15.90 -4.98
CA ALA A 123 -14.05 14.65 -5.66
C ALA A 123 -12.64 14.14 -5.33
N ALA A 124 -11.65 15.04 -5.23
CA ALA A 124 -10.29 14.71 -4.81
C ALA A 124 -10.25 14.10 -3.38
N VAL A 125 -11.02 14.63 -2.43
CA VAL A 125 -11.13 14.04 -1.08
C VAL A 125 -11.77 12.64 -1.14
N GLY A 126 -12.79 12.45 -1.98
CA GLY A 126 -13.40 11.14 -2.24
C GLY A 126 -12.41 10.08 -2.75
N LEU A 127 -11.54 10.46 -3.68
CA LEU A 127 -10.47 9.57 -4.19
C LEU A 127 -9.38 9.29 -3.16
N ILE A 128 -9.06 10.25 -2.29
CA ILE A 128 -8.09 10.06 -1.21
C ILE A 128 -8.69 9.17 -0.11
N ALA A 129 -10.00 9.25 0.16
CA ALA A 129 -10.71 8.31 1.02
C ALA A 129 -10.70 6.88 0.43
N LEU A 130 -10.85 6.72 -0.88
CA LEU A 130 -10.70 5.43 -1.56
C LEU A 130 -9.28 4.87 -1.38
N ALA A 131 -8.25 5.70 -1.55
CA ALA A 131 -6.87 5.27 -1.33
C ALA A 131 -6.59 4.93 0.15
N ALA A 132 -7.16 5.67 1.12
CA ALA A 132 -7.09 5.35 2.55
C ALA A 132 -7.69 3.98 2.85
N VAL A 133 -8.87 3.67 2.29
CA VAL A 133 -9.53 2.37 2.42
C VAL A 133 -8.70 1.25 1.79
N GLN A 134 -8.12 1.47 0.60
CA GLN A 134 -7.26 0.47 -0.07
C GLN A 134 -5.97 0.18 0.72
N LEU A 135 -5.27 1.23 1.17
CA LEU A 135 -4.05 1.10 1.99
C LEU A 135 -4.35 0.46 3.35
N GLY A 136 -5.47 0.85 3.98
CA GLY A 136 -5.91 0.27 5.25
C GLY A 136 -6.16 -1.23 5.17
N HIS A 137 -6.86 -1.71 4.15
CA HIS A 137 -7.03 -3.16 3.92
C HIS A 137 -5.70 -3.88 3.65
N ALA A 138 -4.76 -3.24 2.95
CA ALA A 138 -3.44 -3.84 2.68
C ALA A 138 -2.51 -3.89 3.92
N ALA A 139 -2.69 -2.97 4.88
CA ALA A 139 -1.84 -2.88 6.07
C ALA A 139 -2.43 -3.56 7.32
N ALA A 140 -3.76 -3.62 7.46
CA ALA A 140 -4.46 -4.27 8.57
C ALA A 140 -4.46 -5.81 8.44
N THR A 141 -3.26 -6.39 8.45
CA THR A 141 -3.01 -7.84 8.31
C THR A 141 -3.38 -8.66 9.55
N ASP A 142 -3.59 -8.01 10.70
CA ASP A 142 -3.92 -8.66 11.96
C ASP A 142 -4.60 -7.69 12.96
N LYS A 143 -4.99 -8.19 14.14
CA LYS A 143 -5.67 -7.37 15.16
C LYS A 143 -4.81 -6.22 15.71
N ILE A 144 -3.49 -6.36 15.79
CA ILE A 144 -2.60 -5.30 16.29
C ILE A 144 -2.34 -4.25 15.23
N THR A 145 -2.16 -4.62 13.95
CA THR A 145 -2.10 -3.60 12.89
C THR A 145 -3.39 -2.82 12.74
N LEU A 146 -4.56 -3.47 12.89
CA LEU A 146 -5.85 -2.77 12.90
C LEU A 146 -5.94 -1.75 14.05
N VAL A 147 -5.51 -2.12 15.27
CA VAL A 147 -5.47 -1.19 16.42
C VAL A 147 -4.47 -0.06 16.21
N ILE A 148 -3.27 -0.33 15.68
CA ILE A 148 -2.26 0.70 15.37
C ILE A 148 -2.76 1.69 14.31
N LEU A 149 -3.42 1.18 13.26
CA LEU A 149 -4.03 1.99 12.22
C LEU A 149 -5.11 2.91 12.80
N TRP A 150 -6.03 2.35 13.59
CA TRP A 150 -7.10 3.12 14.22
C TRP A 150 -6.55 4.19 15.18
N LEU A 151 -5.61 3.83 16.07
CA LEU A 151 -4.98 4.78 16.99
C LEU A 151 -4.22 5.89 16.25
N SER A 152 -3.51 5.57 15.17
CA SER A 152 -2.76 6.57 14.38
C SER A 152 -3.70 7.53 13.65
N ALA A 153 -4.81 7.02 13.11
CA ALA A 153 -5.87 7.84 12.52
C ALA A 153 -6.53 8.74 13.56
N SER A 154 -7.03 8.19 14.66
CA SER A 154 -7.70 8.95 15.72
C SER A 154 -6.80 10.00 16.36
N PHE A 155 -5.54 9.67 16.66
CA PHE A 155 -4.60 10.63 17.25
C PHE A 155 -4.27 11.76 16.25
N GLY A 156 -4.07 11.44 14.96
CA GLY A 156 -3.80 12.47 13.95
C GLY A 156 -5.00 13.35 13.61
N ILE A 157 -6.23 12.84 13.74
CA ILE A 157 -7.47 13.62 13.61
C ILE A 157 -7.62 14.59 14.79
N CYS A 158 -7.29 14.17 16.01
CA CYS A 158 -7.42 14.99 17.22
C CYS A 158 -6.27 16.00 17.44
N TYR A 159 -5.06 15.72 16.93
CA TYR A 159 -3.87 16.54 17.16
C TYR A 159 -3.16 16.86 15.84
N HIS A 160 -2.73 18.12 15.67
CA HIS A 160 -2.01 18.55 14.47
C HIS A 160 -0.65 19.13 14.87
N ALA A 161 0.40 18.32 14.70
CA ALA A 161 1.78 18.70 14.93
C ALA A 161 2.70 17.95 13.95
N PRO A 162 3.52 18.61 13.10
CA PRO A 162 4.25 17.89 12.05
C PRO A 162 5.29 16.85 12.53
N TRP A 163 5.76 16.94 13.78
CA TRP A 163 6.64 15.92 14.39
C TRP A 163 5.92 14.64 14.84
N MET A 164 4.59 14.69 14.99
CA MET A 164 3.77 13.58 15.48
C MET A 164 3.72 12.41 14.48
N TYR A 165 3.66 12.71 13.18
CA TYR A 165 3.54 11.70 12.13
C TYR A 165 4.69 10.67 12.14
N PRO A 166 5.98 11.04 12.10
CA PRO A 166 7.07 10.06 12.20
C PRO A 166 7.12 9.37 13.57
N VAL A 167 6.71 10.02 14.66
CA VAL A 167 6.65 9.40 16.00
C VAL A 167 5.60 8.29 16.05
N LEU A 168 4.39 8.52 15.55
CA LEU A 168 3.33 7.49 15.45
C LEU A 168 3.76 6.31 14.59
N ILE A 169 4.45 6.58 13.47
CA ILE A 169 4.95 5.55 12.55
C ILE A 169 5.99 4.66 13.24
N VAL A 170 7.03 5.26 13.85
CA VAL A 170 8.05 4.51 14.61
C VAL A 170 7.43 3.76 15.80
N ALA A 171 6.47 4.37 16.52
CA ALA A 171 5.76 3.71 17.62
C ALA A 171 4.95 2.49 17.16
N GLY A 172 4.33 2.55 15.98
CA GLY A 172 3.65 1.42 15.34
C GLY A 172 4.61 0.26 15.05
N GLY A 173 5.76 0.55 14.42
CA GLY A 173 6.81 -0.45 14.14
C GLY A 173 7.42 -1.08 15.40
N LEU A 174 7.56 -0.31 16.48
CA LEU A 174 8.00 -0.82 17.78
C LEU A 174 6.91 -1.67 18.47
N THR A 175 5.64 -1.31 18.32
CA THR A 175 4.51 -2.00 18.95
C THR A 175 4.31 -3.39 18.36
N THR A 176 4.38 -3.56 17.03
CA THR A 176 4.34 -4.89 16.40
C THR A 176 5.56 -5.74 16.76
N LEU A 177 6.76 -5.14 16.80
CA LEU A 177 7.98 -5.83 17.23
C LEU A 177 7.85 -6.37 18.66
N LEU A 178 7.46 -5.52 19.61
CA LEU A 178 7.25 -5.91 21.01
C LEU A 178 6.13 -6.96 21.13
N TRP A 179 5.05 -6.83 20.36
CA TRP A 179 3.93 -7.78 20.42
C TRP A 179 4.29 -9.19 19.93
N ASP A 180 5.01 -9.32 18.82
CA ASP A 180 5.40 -10.63 18.28
C ASP A 180 6.42 -11.30 19.19
N PHE A 181 7.41 -10.53 19.66
CA PHE A 181 8.51 -11.05 20.46
C PHE A 181 8.17 -11.19 21.96
N ARG A 182 7.01 -10.70 22.45
CA ARG A 182 6.60 -10.83 23.87
C ARG A 182 6.65 -12.26 24.40
N ARG A 183 6.41 -13.25 23.55
CA ARG A 183 6.46 -14.67 23.93
C ARG A 183 7.89 -15.15 24.20
N GLN A 184 8.88 -14.66 23.46
CA GLN A 184 10.30 -14.93 23.72
C GLN A 184 10.83 -14.09 24.89
N TRP A 185 10.47 -12.81 24.97
CA TRP A 185 11.04 -11.85 25.93
C TRP A 185 10.46 -11.95 27.34
N PHE A 186 9.17 -12.27 27.49
CA PHE A 186 8.52 -12.38 28.80
C PHE A 186 8.17 -13.82 29.17
N ILE A 187 7.55 -14.59 28.25
CA ILE A 187 7.01 -15.92 28.61
C ILE A 187 8.12 -16.98 28.73
N THR A 188 9.12 -17.00 27.85
CA THR A 188 10.24 -17.96 27.96
C THR A 188 11.07 -17.80 29.25
N PRO A 189 11.55 -16.61 29.64
CA PRO A 189 12.29 -16.46 30.90
C PRO A 189 11.40 -16.67 32.13
N ALA A 190 10.14 -16.21 32.13
CA ALA A 190 9.21 -16.49 33.24
C ALA A 190 9.01 -17.99 33.45
N LYS A 191 8.83 -18.78 32.38
CA LYS A 191 8.74 -20.25 32.50
C LYS A 191 10.05 -20.89 32.98
N LYS A 192 11.22 -20.35 32.63
CA LYS A 192 12.51 -20.81 33.20
C LYS A 192 12.65 -20.47 34.68
N LEU A 193 12.11 -19.33 35.15
CA LEU A 193 12.14 -18.93 36.57
C LEU A 193 11.16 -19.74 37.43
N VAL A 194 9.95 -20.03 36.93
CA VAL A 194 8.99 -20.92 37.60
C VAL A 194 9.54 -22.34 37.69
N LYS A 195 10.03 -22.91 36.58
CA LYS A 195 10.60 -24.27 36.58
C LYS A 195 11.89 -24.40 37.41
N LYS A 196 12.55 -23.29 37.76
CA LYS A 196 13.65 -23.26 38.73
C LYS A 196 13.17 -23.34 40.19
N HIS A 197 11.96 -22.87 40.50
CA HIS A 197 11.35 -23.04 41.83
C HIS A 197 10.72 -24.41 42.02
N GLU A 198 10.19 -25.04 40.96
CA GLU A 198 9.64 -26.42 40.97
C GLU A 198 10.71 -27.53 41.14
N HIS A 199 11.97 -27.19 41.43
CA HIS A 199 13.08 -28.13 41.58
C HIS A 199 13.78 -28.06 42.96
N HIS A 200 13.04 -27.65 43.99
CA HIS A 200 13.33 -28.05 45.38
C HIS A 200 12.35 -29.16 45.82
N PRO A 201 12.61 -30.44 45.50
CA PRO A 201 11.96 -31.53 46.21
C PRO A 201 12.40 -31.48 47.69
N GLN A 202 11.46 -31.65 48.61
CA GLN A 202 11.78 -31.79 50.02
C GLN A 202 12.54 -33.10 50.25
N GLN A 203 13.63 -33.07 51.00
CA GLN A 203 14.21 -34.29 51.55
C GLN A 203 13.22 -34.86 52.58
N HIS A 204 12.68 -36.03 52.29
CA HIS A 204 12.06 -36.90 53.29
C HIS A 204 13.03 -38.05 53.57
N GLY A 205 13.25 -38.35 54.85
CA GLY A 205 14.34 -39.23 55.27
C GLY A 205 14.12 -40.71 54.93
N ASP A 206 15.21 -41.44 54.80
CA ASP A 206 15.21 -42.87 54.56
C ASP A 206 14.57 -43.65 55.73
N ILE A 207 13.69 -44.60 55.41
CA ILE A 207 13.18 -45.61 56.34
C ILE A 207 13.68 -46.97 55.86
N PRO A 208 14.52 -47.70 56.62
CA PRO A 208 14.97 -49.03 56.25
C PRO A 208 13.82 -50.03 56.18
N LEU A 209 13.84 -50.90 55.17
CA LEU A 209 12.91 -52.02 55.01
C LEU A 209 13.64 -53.35 55.23
N GLU A 210 13.08 -54.24 56.05
CA GLU A 210 13.60 -55.58 56.28
C GLU A 210 13.32 -56.53 55.09
N PRO A 211 14.16 -57.56 54.86
CA PRO A 211 13.99 -58.52 53.78
C PRO A 211 12.95 -59.61 54.10
N ILE A 212 12.03 -59.84 53.16
CA ILE A 212 11.03 -60.92 53.24
C ILE A 212 11.59 -62.19 52.55
N PRO A 213 11.49 -63.39 53.16
CA PRO A 213 12.08 -64.62 52.61
C PRO A 213 11.29 -65.22 51.43
N GLU A 214 12.02 -65.87 50.51
CA GLU A 214 11.45 -66.56 49.35
C GLU A 214 10.53 -67.75 49.71
N ARG A 215 9.56 -68.05 48.84
CA ARG A 215 8.87 -69.35 48.82
C ARG A 215 8.68 -69.86 47.40
N ARG A 216 9.03 -71.13 47.17
CA ARG A 216 9.03 -71.77 45.85
C ARG A 216 7.62 -72.07 45.33
N SER A 217 7.48 -72.08 44.00
CA SER A 217 6.33 -72.63 43.27
C SER A 217 6.24 -74.16 43.39
N PRO A 218 5.10 -74.76 43.02
CA PRO A 218 5.11 -75.55 41.77
C PRO A 218 3.80 -75.56 40.94
N THR A 219 3.96 -75.81 39.64
CA THR A 219 3.08 -76.55 38.70
C THR A 219 1.54 -76.43 38.76
N ALA A 220 0.93 -76.00 37.64
CA ALA A 220 0.09 -76.86 36.79
C ALA A 220 -0.16 -76.19 35.41
N SER A 221 -0.50 -77.00 34.40
CA SER A 221 -0.90 -76.56 33.05
C SER A 221 -2.36 -76.96 32.77
N VAL A 222 -2.99 -76.38 31.73
CA VAL A 222 -3.67 -77.09 30.62
C VAL A 222 -4.49 -76.14 29.71
N ALA A 223 -4.22 -76.24 28.41
CA ALA A 223 -5.04 -76.05 27.20
C ALA A 223 -6.03 -74.88 26.99
N ASP A 224 -6.13 -74.53 25.71
CA ASP A 224 -7.12 -73.69 25.05
C ASP A 224 -8.57 -74.17 25.19
N ASN A 225 -9.53 -73.26 24.95
CA ASN A 225 -10.42 -73.41 23.79
C ASN A 225 -11.12 -72.10 23.41
N ALA A 226 -11.45 -71.95 22.13
CA ALA A 226 -12.18 -70.80 21.61
C ALA A 226 -13.65 -71.15 21.32
N SER A 227 -14.57 -70.19 21.49
CA SER A 227 -15.86 -70.20 20.80
C SER A 227 -16.46 -68.79 20.69
N LEU A 228 -17.20 -68.57 19.61
CA LEU A 228 -17.97 -67.34 19.33
C LEU A 228 -19.45 -67.59 19.62
N ARG A 229 -20.20 -66.50 19.93
CA ARG A 229 -21.68 -66.31 20.01
C ARG A 229 -22.14 -65.76 21.38
N GLU A 230 -23.28 -65.07 21.53
CA GLU A 230 -24.15 -64.30 20.60
C GLU A 230 -25.21 -63.50 21.42
N ARG A 231 -25.63 -62.31 20.94
CA ARG A 231 -26.82 -61.50 21.33
C ARG A 231 -27.09 -61.13 22.82
N ALA A 232 -26.88 -59.84 23.10
CA ALA A 232 -27.85 -58.83 23.61
C ALA A 232 -29.02 -59.23 24.55
N SER A 233 -29.26 -58.43 25.61
CA SER A 233 -30.34 -57.40 25.68
C SER A 233 -30.57 -56.79 27.09
N ILE A 234 -31.46 -55.77 27.18
CA ILE A 234 -32.07 -55.15 28.39
C ILE A 234 -31.13 -54.20 29.18
N ARG A 235 -31.32 -52.85 29.22
CA ARG A 235 -32.32 -51.96 29.91
C ARG A 235 -32.17 -51.96 31.46
N LYS A 236 -32.42 -50.86 32.21
CA LYS A 236 -32.69 -49.41 31.97
C LYS A 236 -32.55 -48.67 33.33
N THR A 237 -32.14 -47.40 33.37
CA THR A 237 -32.77 -46.28 34.15
C THR A 237 -31.92 -45.01 34.08
N SER A 238 -32.53 -43.87 33.74
CA SER A 238 -31.97 -42.52 33.93
C SER A 238 -33.06 -41.47 33.65
N ASP A 239 -33.41 -40.69 34.67
CA ASP A 239 -34.18 -39.44 34.64
C ASP A 239 -33.37 -38.43 35.51
N THR A 240 -33.42 -37.10 35.41
CA THR A 240 -34.44 -36.17 34.87
C THR A 240 -33.83 -34.93 34.17
N ASP A 241 -34.46 -34.55 33.06
CA ASP A 241 -34.93 -33.21 32.66
C ASP A 241 -34.03 -31.96 32.52
N ILE A 242 -34.05 -31.39 31.30
CA ILE A 242 -33.94 -29.96 30.95
C ILE A 242 -35.05 -29.68 29.90
N PRO A 243 -35.80 -28.55 29.96
CA PRO A 243 -36.98 -28.35 29.11
C PRO A 243 -36.69 -27.89 27.66
N VAL A 244 -37.69 -28.11 26.80
CA VAL A 244 -37.87 -27.66 25.40
C VAL A 244 -39.26 -26.98 25.29
N VAL A 245 -39.78 -26.40 24.20
CA VAL A 245 -39.61 -26.44 22.72
C VAL A 245 -39.96 -25.00 22.17
N PRO A 246 -40.14 -24.65 20.86
CA PRO A 246 -40.15 -25.45 19.62
C PRO A 246 -39.28 -24.94 18.44
N GLU A 247 -39.15 -25.81 17.43
CA GLU A 247 -38.62 -25.54 16.08
C GLU A 247 -39.70 -25.91 15.04
N VAL A 248 -40.00 -25.05 14.05
CA VAL A 248 -40.87 -25.39 12.91
C VAL A 248 -40.47 -24.62 11.63
N SER A 249 -40.35 -25.38 10.53
CA SER A 249 -40.62 -25.00 9.12
C SER A 249 -39.43 -25.08 8.16
N SER A 250 -39.62 -25.85 7.08
CA SER A 250 -38.63 -26.19 6.05
C SER A 250 -38.95 -25.55 4.70
N VAL A 251 -37.93 -25.08 3.98
CA VAL A 251 -38.00 -24.69 2.55
C VAL A 251 -36.75 -25.25 1.83
N PRO A 252 -36.86 -25.84 0.62
CA PRO A 252 -35.81 -26.72 0.07
C PRO A 252 -34.73 -26.02 -0.79
N ALA A 253 -33.66 -26.77 -1.09
CA ALA A 253 -32.55 -26.36 -1.95
C ALA A 253 -32.92 -26.39 -3.46
N PRO A 254 -32.22 -25.60 -4.32
CA PRO A 254 -32.49 -25.54 -5.75
C PRO A 254 -31.94 -26.73 -6.54
N ALA A 255 -32.67 -27.14 -7.58
CA ALA A 255 -32.27 -28.19 -8.54
C ALA A 255 -31.61 -27.61 -9.81
N PRO A 256 -30.80 -28.39 -10.54
CA PRO A 256 -30.14 -27.92 -11.78
C PRO A 256 -31.12 -27.77 -12.95
N ILE A 257 -30.76 -26.91 -13.91
CA ILE A 257 -31.58 -26.58 -15.08
C ILE A 257 -31.39 -27.62 -16.19
N HIS A 258 -32.50 -28.12 -16.75
CA HIS A 258 -32.52 -28.95 -17.96
C HIS A 258 -32.60 -28.10 -19.24
N GLU A 259 -31.79 -28.42 -20.24
CA GLU A 259 -32.00 -27.96 -21.62
C GLU A 259 -33.13 -28.75 -22.32
N ARG A 260 -33.71 -28.15 -23.38
CA ARG A 260 -34.76 -28.75 -24.23
C ARG A 260 -34.58 -28.31 -25.70
N PRO A 261 -35.14 -29.04 -26.69
CA PRO A 261 -34.26 -29.62 -27.71
C PRO A 261 -34.63 -29.33 -29.18
N GLY A 262 -33.68 -29.63 -30.07
CA GLY A 262 -33.98 -30.35 -31.32
C GLY A 262 -33.72 -29.62 -32.64
N SER A 263 -32.88 -30.23 -33.48
CA SER A 263 -33.11 -30.32 -34.93
C SER A 263 -32.42 -31.58 -35.49
N THR A 264 -32.91 -32.14 -36.61
CA THR A 264 -32.49 -33.45 -37.14
C THR A 264 -32.19 -33.43 -38.64
N ARG A 265 -31.10 -34.11 -39.03
CA ARG A 265 -30.70 -34.63 -40.36
C ARG A 265 -29.47 -35.54 -40.08
N SER A 266 -29.47 -36.86 -40.30
CA SER A 266 -29.57 -37.62 -41.56
C SER A 266 -28.42 -37.24 -42.53
N VAL A 267 -27.59 -38.15 -43.05
CA VAL A 267 -27.94 -39.31 -43.91
C VAL A 267 -26.82 -40.40 -43.97
N SER A 268 -27.23 -41.67 -44.20
CA SER A 268 -26.51 -42.85 -44.76
C SER A 268 -25.51 -43.70 -43.94
N ASN A 269 -25.57 -45.01 -44.23
CA ASN A 269 -24.67 -46.09 -43.81
C ASN A 269 -23.59 -46.38 -44.89
N GLY A 270 -22.62 -47.24 -44.56
CA GLY A 270 -21.82 -48.03 -45.50
C GLY A 270 -21.40 -49.37 -44.85
N ILE A 271 -21.48 -50.48 -45.59
CA ILE A 271 -21.24 -51.86 -45.09
C ILE A 271 -20.10 -52.51 -45.92
N GLY A 272 -19.18 -53.23 -45.27
CA GLY A 272 -18.07 -53.93 -45.95
C GLY A 272 -17.49 -55.10 -45.15
N ASN A 273 -17.57 -56.30 -45.73
CA ASN A 273 -17.00 -57.58 -45.28
C ASN A 273 -15.51 -57.73 -45.73
N VAL A 274 -14.65 -58.69 -45.34
CA VAL A 274 -14.48 -59.69 -44.24
C VAL A 274 -13.07 -60.32 -44.44
N SER A 275 -12.44 -60.90 -43.39
CA SER A 275 -11.19 -61.71 -43.42
C SER A 275 -9.88 -60.96 -43.77
N SER A 276 -8.68 -61.37 -43.31
CA SER A 276 -8.22 -62.32 -42.27
C SER A 276 -6.78 -61.89 -41.85
N THR A 277 -6.13 -62.34 -40.77
CA THR A 277 -5.57 -63.70 -40.55
C THR A 277 -4.81 -63.76 -39.19
N SER A 278 -4.73 -64.95 -38.57
CA SER A 278 -3.74 -65.40 -37.55
C SER A 278 -3.54 -64.60 -36.24
N LEU A 279 -3.75 -65.29 -35.12
CA LEU A 279 -3.30 -64.88 -33.78
C LEU A 279 -1.78 -65.04 -33.58
N ARG A 280 -1.18 -64.15 -32.80
CA ARG A 280 -0.02 -64.46 -31.93
C ARG A 280 -0.24 -63.76 -30.57
N PRO A 281 -0.01 -64.45 -29.43
CA PRO A 281 -0.02 -63.78 -28.13
C PRO A 281 1.21 -62.87 -28.01
N ARG A 282 1.02 -61.63 -27.56
CA ARG A 282 2.12 -60.70 -27.29
C ARG A 282 1.85 -59.92 -26.02
N ALA A 283 2.81 -60.02 -25.09
CA ALA A 283 3.08 -59.22 -23.90
C ALA A 283 1.92 -58.51 -23.16
N SER A 284 1.92 -58.65 -21.83
CA SER A 284 1.31 -57.66 -20.92
C SER A 284 1.72 -56.24 -21.30
N PRO A 285 0.85 -55.22 -21.14
CA PRO A 285 1.22 -53.84 -21.39
C PRO A 285 2.49 -53.47 -20.62
N SER A 286 3.46 -52.90 -21.32
CA SER A 286 4.54 -52.16 -20.68
C SER A 286 3.94 -50.98 -19.91
N GLU A 287 4.49 -50.67 -18.75
CA GLU A 287 4.14 -49.44 -18.03
C GLU A 287 4.34 -48.26 -18.98
N GLU A 288 3.29 -47.48 -19.20
CA GLU A 288 3.33 -46.32 -20.07
C GLU A 288 4.09 -45.23 -19.33
N GLU A 289 5.39 -45.15 -19.63
CA GLU A 289 6.35 -44.27 -18.96
C GLU A 289 5.85 -42.83 -19.01
N ALA A 290 5.33 -42.37 -17.87
CA ALA A 290 4.72 -41.05 -17.77
C ALA A 290 5.77 -40.01 -18.21
N PRO A 291 5.40 -39.05 -19.09
CA PRO A 291 6.37 -38.15 -19.69
C PRO A 291 7.16 -37.47 -18.58
N GLU A 292 8.49 -37.59 -18.64
CA GLU A 292 9.39 -36.97 -17.65
C GLU A 292 8.92 -35.53 -17.41
N PRO A 293 8.76 -35.10 -16.14
CA PRO A 293 8.28 -33.77 -15.84
C PRO A 293 9.27 -32.78 -16.47
N THR A 294 8.86 -32.18 -17.59
CA THR A 294 9.72 -31.32 -18.40
C THR A 294 10.27 -30.27 -17.45
N PRO A 295 11.60 -30.18 -17.25
CA PRO A 295 12.15 -29.39 -16.16
C PRO A 295 11.62 -27.97 -16.33
N GLU A 296 10.80 -27.51 -15.37
CA GLU A 296 10.30 -26.14 -15.36
C GLU A 296 11.53 -25.24 -15.57
N PRO A 297 11.51 -24.30 -16.53
CA PRO A 297 12.70 -23.57 -16.94
C PRO A 297 13.30 -22.93 -15.70
N ALA A 298 14.41 -23.52 -15.24
CA ALA A 298 14.77 -23.52 -13.84
C ALA A 298 14.79 -22.09 -13.33
N GLN A 299 13.91 -21.78 -12.35
CA GLN A 299 13.63 -20.40 -11.96
C GLN A 299 14.95 -19.66 -11.76
N GLU A 300 15.33 -18.82 -12.73
CA GLU A 300 16.55 -18.04 -12.67
C GLU A 300 16.34 -17.03 -11.55
N THR A 301 16.68 -17.46 -10.34
CA THR A 301 16.65 -16.65 -9.13
C THR A 301 17.30 -15.33 -9.46
N LEU A 302 16.48 -14.29 -9.68
CA LEU A 302 16.92 -13.05 -10.31
C LEU A 302 18.08 -12.53 -9.49
N LYS A 303 19.30 -12.71 -10.00
CA LYS A 303 20.54 -12.36 -9.30
C LYS A 303 20.63 -10.86 -9.33
N PHE A 304 19.86 -10.25 -8.42
CA PHE A 304 19.67 -8.83 -8.25
C PHE A 304 21.02 -8.16 -8.46
N LYS A 305 21.14 -7.31 -9.48
CA LYS A 305 22.44 -6.80 -9.93
C LYS A 305 22.86 -5.61 -9.05
N VAL A 306 22.91 -5.86 -7.75
CA VAL A 306 22.87 -4.82 -6.74
C VAL A 306 24.22 -4.14 -6.56
N ILE A 307 24.12 -2.86 -6.23
CA ILE A 307 25.15 -2.04 -5.62
C ILE A 307 25.84 -2.80 -4.47
N PRO A 308 27.19 -2.83 -4.40
CA PRO A 308 27.90 -3.45 -3.28
C PRO A 308 27.64 -2.71 -1.96
N THR A 309 27.67 -3.43 -0.84
CA THR A 309 27.28 -2.91 0.49
C THR A 309 28.05 -1.66 0.91
N SER A 310 29.31 -1.50 0.51
CA SER A 310 30.10 -0.28 0.74
C SER A 310 29.47 0.97 0.10
N VAL A 311 28.98 0.86 -1.14
CA VAL A 311 28.29 1.93 -1.84
C VAL A 311 26.86 2.09 -1.32
N ALA A 312 26.21 1.01 -0.85
CA ALA A 312 24.93 1.10 -0.13
C ALA A 312 25.05 1.99 1.14
N CYS A 313 26.09 1.75 1.97
CA CYS A 313 26.40 2.58 3.12
C CYS A 313 26.78 4.03 2.74
N ALA A 314 27.52 4.22 1.64
CA ALA A 314 27.84 5.56 1.14
C ALA A 314 26.59 6.32 0.66
N LEU A 315 25.61 5.65 0.05
CA LEU A 315 24.32 6.23 -0.33
C LEU A 315 23.44 6.53 0.88
N LEU A 316 23.50 5.70 1.94
CA LEU A 316 22.81 5.96 3.21
C LEU A 316 23.41 7.19 3.92
N LEU A 317 24.74 7.33 3.96
CA LEU A 317 25.41 8.53 4.45
C LEU A 317 25.07 9.74 3.57
N GLY A 318 25.03 9.57 2.25
CA GLY A 318 24.59 10.59 1.29
C GLY A 318 23.16 11.07 1.56
N PHE A 319 22.23 10.16 1.87
CA PHE A 319 20.86 10.49 2.30
C PHE A 319 20.85 11.30 3.60
N VAL A 320 21.59 10.86 4.63
CA VAL A 320 21.69 11.60 5.90
C VAL A 320 22.27 13.00 5.70
N LEU A 321 23.32 13.15 4.89
CA LEU A 321 23.93 14.46 4.59
C LEU A 321 23.02 15.35 3.75
N PHE A 322 22.33 14.80 2.75
CA PHE A 322 21.36 15.52 1.90
C PHE A 322 20.19 16.10 2.70
N LEU A 323 19.86 15.52 3.85
CA LEU A 323 18.88 16.05 4.81
C LEU A 323 19.52 17.00 5.83
N ALA A 324 20.57 16.54 6.52
CA ALA A 324 21.14 17.22 7.67
C ALA A 324 21.83 18.54 7.29
N VAL A 325 22.50 18.60 6.13
CA VAL A 325 23.24 19.81 5.72
C VAL A 325 22.28 20.96 5.37
N PRO A 326 21.26 20.82 4.49
CA PRO A 326 20.34 21.91 4.20
C PRO A 326 19.55 22.35 5.43
N LEU A 327 19.02 21.41 6.22
CA LEU A 327 18.21 21.72 7.41
C LEU A 327 19.05 22.35 8.53
N GLY A 328 20.28 21.88 8.74
CA GLY A 328 21.23 22.46 9.69
C GLY A 328 21.65 23.89 9.30
N VAL A 329 21.98 24.12 8.02
CA VAL A 329 22.30 25.47 7.51
C VAL A 329 21.10 26.41 7.64
N ARG A 330 19.89 25.95 7.29
CA ARG A 330 18.64 26.72 7.48
C ARG A 330 18.43 27.11 8.95
N GLY A 331 18.58 26.15 9.86
CA GLY A 331 18.43 26.37 11.30
C GLY A 331 19.46 27.37 11.84
N GLY A 332 20.74 27.17 11.51
CA GLY A 332 21.83 28.06 11.92
C GLY A 332 21.68 29.48 11.39
N LEU A 333 21.24 29.66 10.13
CA LEU A 333 20.97 30.99 9.58
C LEU A 333 19.82 31.69 10.31
N LYS A 334 18.69 31.00 10.53
CA LYS A 334 17.54 31.58 11.24
C LYS A 334 17.86 31.91 12.70
N HIS A 335 18.58 31.05 13.42
CA HIS A 335 19.04 31.33 14.78
C HIS A 335 20.05 32.49 14.83
N ALA A 336 20.88 32.66 13.80
CA ALA A 336 21.82 33.79 13.70
C ALA A 336 21.16 35.11 13.20
N GLY A 337 19.83 35.15 13.05
CA GLY A 337 19.11 36.31 12.50
C GLY A 337 19.44 36.63 11.03
N LYS A 338 20.07 35.70 10.31
CA LYS A 338 20.55 35.92 8.94
C LYS A 338 19.46 35.61 7.93
N HIS A 339 19.37 36.46 6.90
CA HIS A 339 18.42 36.27 5.79
C HIS A 339 18.64 34.94 5.07
N VAL A 340 17.59 34.11 5.01
CA VAL A 340 17.56 32.86 4.25
C VAL A 340 16.88 33.14 2.91
N SER A 341 17.50 32.76 1.78
CA SER A 341 16.88 32.98 0.47
C SER A 341 15.59 32.15 0.32
N ARG A 342 14.54 32.76 -0.26
CA ARG A 342 13.22 32.11 -0.43
C ARG A 342 13.32 30.77 -1.17
N ALA A 343 14.25 30.64 -2.13
CA ALA A 343 14.55 29.39 -2.83
C ALA A 343 15.08 28.28 -1.90
N PHE A 344 16.05 28.58 -1.04
CA PHE A 344 16.63 27.61 -0.12
C PHE A 344 15.68 27.27 1.05
N ASP A 345 14.94 28.26 1.55
CA ASP A 345 13.93 28.05 2.59
C ASP A 345 12.76 27.19 2.07
N PHE A 346 12.32 27.41 0.83
CA PHE A 346 11.33 26.56 0.14
C PHE A 346 11.86 25.14 -0.09
N PHE A 347 13.09 24.99 -0.61
CA PHE A 347 13.70 23.67 -0.80
C PHE A 347 13.71 22.87 0.51
N CYS A 348 14.14 23.48 1.60
CA CYS A 348 14.11 22.87 2.93
C CYS A 348 12.68 22.58 3.42
N ALA A 349 11.71 23.42 3.07
CA ALA A 349 10.31 23.22 3.42
C ALA A 349 9.67 22.03 2.68
N VAL A 350 10.07 21.73 1.43
CA VAL A 350 9.67 20.50 0.72
C VAL A 350 10.45 19.27 1.23
N LEU A 351 11.70 19.46 1.62
CA LEU A 351 12.59 18.37 2.06
C LEU A 351 12.11 17.67 3.34
N ILE A 352 11.52 18.40 4.30
CA ILE A 352 11.00 17.82 5.56
C ILE A 352 9.81 16.88 5.33
N PRO A 353 8.69 17.27 4.69
CA PRO A 353 7.59 16.34 4.41
C PRO A 353 8.03 15.19 3.51
N SER A 354 9.08 15.35 2.68
CA SER A 354 9.61 14.26 1.85
C SER A 354 10.13 13.04 2.65
N VAL A 355 10.53 13.24 3.91
CA VAL A 355 10.95 12.14 4.81
C VAL A 355 9.84 11.65 5.75
N ILE A 356 8.63 12.21 5.62
CA ILE A 356 7.43 11.85 6.39
C ILE A 356 6.42 11.08 5.48
N ILE A 357 6.76 10.85 4.20
CA ILE A 357 5.95 10.15 3.21
C ILE A 357 5.92 8.63 3.45
N PHE A 358 5.05 8.11 4.30
CA PHE A 358 4.83 6.67 4.41
C PHE A 358 3.45 6.29 3.86
N GLY A 359 3.29 5.10 3.29
CA GLY A 359 2.03 4.68 2.64
C GLY A 359 1.69 5.38 1.31
N GLY A 360 2.52 6.31 0.83
CA GLY A 360 2.43 6.90 -0.52
C GLY A 360 1.72 8.26 -0.61
N GLY A 361 1.22 8.57 -1.82
CA GLY A 361 0.75 9.90 -2.24
C GLY A 361 -0.26 10.64 -1.34
N PRO A 362 -1.39 10.01 -0.97
CA PRO A 362 -2.51 10.74 -0.39
C PRO A 362 -2.24 11.38 0.97
N VAL A 363 -1.33 10.80 1.77
CA VAL A 363 -0.98 11.29 3.12
C VAL A 363 -0.29 12.65 3.07
N VAL A 364 0.52 12.88 2.03
CA VAL A 364 1.55 13.94 2.05
C VAL A 364 1.03 15.26 1.55
N ILE A 365 0.06 15.24 0.64
CA ILE A 365 -0.44 16.47 0.05
C ILE A 365 -0.95 17.40 1.17
N PRO A 366 -1.78 16.97 2.13
CA PRO A 366 -2.19 17.84 3.24
C PRO A 366 -1.02 18.30 4.11
N LEU A 367 -0.03 17.43 4.36
CA LEU A 367 1.18 17.81 5.11
C LEU A 367 2.00 18.88 4.40
N LEU A 368 2.07 18.87 3.07
CA LEU A 368 2.75 19.92 2.31
C LEU A 368 2.11 21.30 2.57
N ARG A 369 0.81 21.39 2.87
CA ARG A 369 0.14 22.64 3.24
C ARG A 369 0.79 23.31 4.45
N ASP A 370 1.06 22.54 5.51
CA ASP A 370 1.71 23.03 6.73
C ASP A 370 3.15 23.53 6.49
N TYR A 371 3.82 23.02 5.45
CA TYR A 371 5.18 23.43 5.09
C TYR A 371 5.26 24.50 3.99
N VAL A 372 4.25 24.66 3.12
CA VAL A 372 4.29 25.64 2.01
C VAL A 372 3.30 26.80 2.18
N VAL A 373 2.13 26.58 2.78
CA VAL A 373 1.12 27.63 2.98
C VAL A 373 1.38 28.39 4.27
N ALA A 374 1.56 27.68 5.41
CA ALA A 374 1.78 28.35 6.70
C ALA A 374 3.02 29.27 6.75
N PRO A 375 4.14 28.97 6.04
CA PRO A 375 5.27 29.91 5.93
C PRO A 375 5.15 30.96 4.80
N GLY A 376 4.02 31.05 4.10
CA GLY A 376 3.79 32.04 3.05
C GLY A 376 4.57 31.80 1.75
N PHE A 377 4.84 30.55 1.38
CA PHE A 377 5.37 30.23 0.05
C PHE A 377 4.28 30.24 -1.02
N VAL A 378 3.10 29.68 -0.71
CA VAL A 378 1.95 29.51 -1.62
C VAL A 378 0.67 29.89 -0.86
N SER A 379 -0.36 30.43 -1.53
CA SER A 379 -1.65 30.71 -0.87
C SER A 379 -2.51 29.45 -0.71
N ASP A 380 -3.47 29.46 0.22
CA ASP A 380 -4.46 28.38 0.36
C ASP A 380 -5.24 28.13 -0.94
N ARG A 381 -5.66 29.20 -1.61
CA ARG A 381 -6.31 29.16 -2.93
C ARG A 381 -5.45 28.41 -3.95
N ASP A 382 -4.20 28.82 -4.14
CA ASP A 382 -3.32 28.26 -5.16
C ASP A 382 -2.98 26.81 -4.88
N PHE A 383 -2.74 26.51 -3.60
CA PHE A 383 -2.48 25.17 -3.11
C PHE A 383 -3.63 24.21 -3.48
N LEU A 384 -4.87 24.61 -3.16
CA LEU A 384 -6.07 23.82 -3.45
C LEU A 384 -6.39 23.74 -4.95
N LEU A 385 -6.21 24.84 -5.69
CA LEU A 385 -6.47 24.92 -7.12
C LEU A 385 -5.52 23.98 -7.90
N VAL A 386 -4.23 24.00 -7.59
CA VAL A 386 -3.25 23.05 -8.14
C VAL A 386 -3.56 21.61 -7.69
N PHE A 387 -3.98 21.40 -6.44
CA PHE A 387 -4.33 20.08 -5.90
C PHE A 387 -5.55 19.45 -6.57
N SER A 388 -6.56 20.26 -6.92
CA SER A 388 -7.71 19.83 -7.74
C SER A 388 -7.25 19.30 -9.10
N ILE A 389 -6.45 20.08 -9.84
CA ILE A 389 -6.00 19.73 -11.19
C ILE A 389 -5.09 18.49 -11.17
N LEU A 390 -4.25 18.36 -10.13
CA LEU A 390 -3.32 17.24 -9.94
C LEU A 390 -3.99 15.86 -10.04
N GLN A 391 -5.21 15.70 -9.53
CA GLN A 391 -5.90 14.39 -9.53
C GLN A 391 -6.38 13.96 -10.93
N ALA A 392 -6.44 14.89 -11.88
CA ALA A 392 -6.70 14.62 -13.29
C ALA A 392 -5.42 14.47 -14.13
N PHE A 393 -4.22 14.62 -13.55
CA PHE A 393 -2.94 14.54 -14.26
C PHE A 393 -2.33 13.12 -14.26
N PRO A 394 -1.55 12.77 -15.30
CA PRO A 394 -0.85 11.49 -15.36
C PRO A 394 0.49 11.52 -14.60
N GLY A 395 0.95 10.33 -14.23
CA GLY A 395 2.20 10.12 -13.50
C GLY A 395 2.04 10.36 -12.00
N PRO A 396 3.15 10.53 -11.26
CA PRO A 396 3.11 10.59 -9.81
C PRO A 396 2.55 11.92 -9.29
N ASN A 397 1.52 11.85 -8.42
CA ASN A 397 0.89 13.00 -7.76
C ASN A 397 1.90 13.89 -6.98
N PHE A 398 3.11 13.43 -6.71
CA PHE A 398 4.17 14.25 -6.10
C PHE A 398 4.73 15.35 -7.01
N ASN A 399 4.42 15.31 -8.31
CA ASN A 399 4.63 16.43 -9.23
C ASN A 399 3.89 17.72 -8.79
N PHE A 400 2.96 17.62 -7.84
CA PHE A 400 2.43 18.74 -7.06
C PHE A 400 3.52 19.68 -6.50
N ALA A 401 4.61 19.14 -5.94
CA ALA A 401 5.69 19.94 -5.37
C ALA A 401 6.41 20.81 -6.42
N VAL A 402 6.37 20.41 -7.70
CA VAL A 402 6.92 21.17 -8.83
C VAL A 402 6.09 22.42 -9.07
N ALA A 403 4.76 22.27 -9.14
CA ALA A 403 3.82 23.39 -9.28
C ALA A 403 3.89 24.35 -8.08
N LEU A 404 3.92 23.82 -6.85
CA LEU A 404 4.11 24.61 -5.63
C LEU A 404 5.42 25.40 -5.67
N GLY A 405 6.51 24.81 -6.15
CA GLY A 405 7.80 25.48 -6.29
C GLY A 405 7.80 26.59 -7.32
N VAL A 406 7.15 26.38 -8.47
CA VAL A 406 6.93 27.42 -9.48
C VAL A 406 6.19 28.61 -8.87
N ILE A 407 5.10 28.38 -8.15
CA ILE A 407 4.33 29.45 -7.50
C ILE A 407 5.18 30.14 -6.43
N ALA A 408 5.86 29.35 -5.58
CA ALA A 408 6.69 29.87 -4.49
C ALA A 408 7.78 30.85 -4.96
N LEU A 409 8.39 30.59 -6.13
CA LEU A 409 9.48 31.42 -6.67
C LEU A 409 9.10 32.32 -7.85
N THR A 410 7.84 32.32 -8.31
CA THR A 410 7.35 33.30 -9.29
C THR A 410 7.47 34.74 -8.78
N PRO A 411 7.12 35.09 -7.52
CA PRO A 411 7.30 36.44 -6.97
C PRO A 411 8.76 36.95 -6.92
N VAL A 412 9.76 36.06 -7.03
CA VAL A 412 11.19 36.42 -7.10
C VAL A 412 11.79 36.19 -8.49
N GLY A 413 10.95 35.99 -9.52
CA GLY A 413 11.38 35.84 -10.91
C GLY A 413 12.09 34.50 -11.24
N GLN A 414 11.99 33.48 -10.37
CA GLN A 414 12.74 32.23 -10.49
C GLN A 414 11.85 30.95 -10.56
N PRO A 415 10.78 30.93 -11.39
CA PRO A 415 9.83 29.80 -11.44
C PRO A 415 10.49 28.47 -11.81
N VAL A 416 11.44 28.46 -12.75
CA VAL A 416 12.13 27.24 -13.22
C VAL A 416 13.02 26.64 -12.14
N LEU A 417 13.70 27.49 -11.35
CA LEU A 417 14.43 27.04 -10.16
C LEU A 417 13.47 26.46 -9.11
N GLY A 418 12.29 27.07 -8.96
CA GLY A 418 11.24 26.59 -8.08
C GLY A 418 10.76 25.19 -8.46
N ALA A 419 10.46 24.97 -9.74
CA ALA A 419 10.13 23.66 -10.30
C ALA A 419 11.21 22.61 -9.97
N PHE A 420 12.48 22.93 -10.23
CA PHE A 420 13.62 22.05 -10.00
C PHE A 420 13.80 21.71 -8.51
N LEU A 421 13.75 22.71 -7.62
CA LEU A 421 13.89 22.51 -6.18
C LEU A 421 12.72 21.72 -5.59
N GLY A 422 11.50 21.94 -6.07
CA GLY A 422 10.33 21.13 -5.70
C GLY A 422 10.47 19.66 -6.13
N TYR A 423 10.90 19.43 -7.38
CA TYR A 423 11.13 18.09 -7.93
C TYR A 423 12.23 17.32 -7.18
N ILE A 424 13.39 17.94 -6.98
CA ILE A 424 14.52 17.32 -6.27
C ILE A 424 14.17 17.12 -4.79
N GLY A 425 13.56 18.11 -4.14
CA GLY A 425 13.18 18.04 -2.72
C GLY A 425 12.19 16.92 -2.40
N ILE A 426 11.24 16.60 -3.30
CA ILE A 426 10.20 15.60 -3.04
C ILE A 426 10.58 14.18 -3.48
N PHE A 427 11.43 14.02 -4.51
CA PHE A 427 11.79 12.70 -5.06
C PHE A 427 13.16 12.18 -4.62
N ALA A 428 14.17 13.05 -4.46
CA ALA A 428 15.55 12.59 -4.29
C ALA A 428 15.77 11.84 -2.97
N THR A 429 15.11 12.24 -1.89
CA THR A 429 15.18 11.58 -0.57
C THR A 429 14.74 10.12 -0.64
N GLY A 430 13.53 9.88 -1.18
CA GLY A 430 12.98 8.54 -1.33
C GLY A 430 13.74 7.66 -2.31
N ILE A 431 14.23 8.22 -3.43
CA ILE A 431 15.04 7.47 -4.41
C ILE A 431 16.40 7.08 -3.82
N LEU A 432 17.08 8.02 -3.15
CA LEU A 432 18.40 7.80 -2.56
C LEU A 432 18.33 6.78 -1.41
N LEU A 433 17.29 6.85 -0.57
CA LEU A 433 17.06 5.86 0.48
C LEU A 433 16.65 4.49 -0.08
N LYS A 434 15.78 4.44 -1.10
CA LYS A 434 15.42 3.18 -1.79
C LYS A 434 16.66 2.52 -2.39
N LEU A 435 17.57 3.28 -3.00
CA LEU A 435 18.86 2.78 -3.50
C LEU A 435 19.78 2.28 -2.37
N ALA A 436 19.84 2.98 -1.24
CA ALA A 436 20.68 2.60 -0.11
C ALA A 436 20.18 1.33 0.61
N LEU A 437 18.86 1.11 0.65
CA LEU A 437 18.24 0.02 1.42
C LEU A 437 17.83 -1.21 0.59
N LEU A 438 17.62 -1.09 -0.73
CA LEU A 438 17.39 -2.24 -1.61
C LEU A 438 18.45 -3.37 -1.46
N PRO A 439 19.77 -3.09 -1.34
CA PRO A 439 20.80 -4.13 -1.13
C PRO A 439 20.70 -4.81 0.22
N ILE A 440 20.28 -4.07 1.25
CA ILE A 440 20.17 -4.57 2.63
C ILE A 440 18.89 -5.40 2.77
N TYR A 441 17.79 -4.95 2.15
CA TYR A 441 16.51 -5.61 2.19
C TYR A 441 16.55 -7.03 1.59
N VAL A 442 17.22 -7.23 0.44
CA VAL A 442 17.36 -8.57 -0.17
C VAL A 442 17.96 -9.60 0.81
N ASN A 443 18.86 -9.17 1.70
CA ASN A 443 19.49 -10.04 2.69
C ASN A 443 18.66 -10.23 3.98
N TRP A 444 17.75 -9.29 4.30
CA TRP A 444 17.09 -9.20 5.61
C TRP A 444 15.56 -9.32 5.58
N LYS A 445 14.92 -9.35 4.41
CA LYS A 445 13.45 -9.44 4.23
C LYS A 445 12.83 -10.68 4.89
N ASP A 446 13.61 -11.72 5.11
CA ASP A 446 13.17 -12.98 5.72
C ASP A 446 13.40 -13.04 7.24
N LEU A 447 14.00 -12.01 7.83
CA LEU A 447 14.10 -11.87 9.29
C LEU A 447 12.75 -11.46 9.89
N THR A 448 12.25 -12.26 10.83
CA THR A 448 10.97 -12.03 11.54
C THR A 448 10.91 -10.64 12.19
N VAL A 449 12.04 -10.14 12.72
CA VAL A 449 12.19 -8.79 13.28
C VAL A 449 11.83 -7.71 12.24
N VAL A 450 12.38 -7.81 11.02
CA VAL A 450 12.18 -6.84 9.95
C VAL A 450 10.73 -6.89 9.44
N ARG A 451 10.18 -8.09 9.25
CA ARG A 451 8.76 -8.28 8.89
C ARG A 451 7.81 -7.70 9.94
N ALA A 452 8.09 -7.91 11.23
CA ALA A 452 7.31 -7.35 12.33
C ALA A 452 7.33 -5.81 12.34
N ILE A 453 8.51 -5.19 12.23
CA ILE A 453 8.65 -3.72 12.19
C ILE A 453 7.92 -3.14 10.98
N ILE A 454 8.18 -3.65 9.76
CA ILE A 454 7.57 -3.16 8.51
C ILE A 454 6.04 -3.21 8.57
N ARG A 455 5.47 -4.30 9.12
CA ARG A 455 4.03 -4.44 9.33
C ARG A 455 3.45 -3.32 10.22
N GLY A 456 4.14 -2.94 11.28
CA GLY A 456 3.72 -1.85 12.17
C GLY A 456 3.89 -0.45 11.57
N LEU A 457 5.00 -0.20 10.87
CA LEU A 457 5.24 1.05 10.13
C LEU A 457 4.13 1.30 9.10
N ASN A 458 3.80 0.28 8.29
CA ASN A 458 2.78 0.36 7.24
C ASN A 458 1.38 0.60 7.81
N ALA A 459 1.04 -0.01 8.96
CA ALA A 459 -0.26 0.17 9.60
C ALA A 459 -0.46 1.58 10.17
N ALA A 460 0.55 2.11 10.87
CA ALA A 460 0.51 3.47 11.39
C ALA A 460 0.44 4.51 10.25
N ALA A 461 1.28 4.34 9.22
CA ALA A 461 1.24 5.17 8.02
C ALA A 461 -0.11 5.13 7.30
N SER A 462 -0.74 3.96 7.19
CA SER A 462 -2.06 3.81 6.59
C SER A 462 -3.16 4.47 7.42
N GLY A 463 -3.04 4.47 8.75
CA GLY A 463 -3.92 5.24 9.65
C GLY A 463 -3.85 6.74 9.38
N LEU A 464 -2.64 7.27 9.16
CA LEU A 464 -2.42 8.67 8.85
C LEU A 464 -2.99 9.11 7.47
N VAL A 465 -3.32 8.16 6.58
CA VAL A 465 -4.09 8.50 5.36
C VAL A 465 -5.49 9.00 5.73
N PHE A 466 -6.14 8.43 6.76
CA PHE A 466 -7.46 8.88 7.20
C PHE A 466 -7.41 10.28 7.85
N THR A 467 -6.31 10.60 8.54
CA THR A 467 -6.02 11.97 9.00
C THR A 467 -5.96 12.95 7.82
N ALA A 468 -5.24 12.59 6.76
CA ALA A 468 -5.12 13.39 5.55
C ALA A 468 -6.47 13.60 4.83
N VAL A 469 -7.34 12.57 4.79
CA VAL A 469 -8.73 12.69 4.30
C VAL A 469 -9.51 13.73 5.10
N TRP A 470 -9.46 13.63 6.43
CA TRP A 470 -10.19 14.54 7.33
C TRP A 470 -9.71 15.99 7.19
N GLN A 471 -8.39 16.20 7.19
CA GLN A 471 -7.78 17.52 6.99
C GLN A 471 -8.21 18.17 5.68
N LEU A 472 -8.24 17.42 4.57
CA LEU A 472 -8.76 17.93 3.30
C LEU A 472 -10.26 18.24 3.34
N PHE A 473 -11.04 17.43 4.04
CA PHE A 473 -12.46 17.69 4.22
C PHE A 473 -12.71 19.02 4.98
N LEU A 474 -11.78 19.43 5.84
CA LEU A 474 -11.82 20.70 6.57
C LEU A 474 -11.30 21.93 5.81
N VAL A 475 -10.66 21.78 4.65
CA VAL A 475 -10.13 22.91 3.83
C VAL A 475 -10.59 22.94 2.37
N GLY A 476 -11.27 21.90 1.87
CA GLY A 476 -11.60 21.76 0.44
C GLY A 476 -12.65 22.74 -0.12
N TYR A 477 -13.43 23.42 0.72
CA TYR A 477 -14.46 24.37 0.28
C TYR A 477 -13.84 25.72 -0.08
N ILE A 478 -14.07 26.23 -1.30
CA ILE A 478 -13.57 27.53 -1.74
C ILE A 478 -14.73 28.53 -1.83
N TYR A 479 -14.60 29.63 -1.12
CA TYR A 479 -15.57 30.74 -1.06
C TYR A 479 -14.85 32.09 -1.12
N SER A 480 -15.59 33.19 -1.19
CA SER A 480 -15.01 34.54 -1.13
C SER A 480 -15.47 35.27 0.13
N SER A 481 -14.57 36.01 0.79
CA SER A 481 -14.92 36.85 1.94
C SER A 481 -15.41 38.23 1.50
N GLY A 482 -16.73 38.43 1.61
CA GLY A 482 -17.40 39.73 1.51
C GLY A 482 -17.88 40.11 0.11
N GLU A 483 -18.79 41.08 0.06
CA GLU A 483 -19.29 41.68 -1.18
C GLU A 483 -18.44 42.90 -1.59
N GLY A 484 -18.24 43.08 -2.90
CA GLY A 484 -17.55 44.23 -3.48
C GLY A 484 -16.08 44.00 -3.87
N ASP A 485 -15.43 45.08 -4.30
CA ASP A 485 -14.16 45.11 -5.05
C ASP A 485 -12.89 44.72 -4.24
N LYS A 486 -13.07 44.10 -3.07
CA LYS A 486 -11.99 43.56 -2.21
C LYS A 486 -12.25 42.11 -1.80
N SER A 487 -13.22 41.44 -2.42
CA SER A 487 -13.51 40.04 -2.14
C SER A 487 -12.29 39.17 -2.46
N THR A 488 -11.98 38.22 -1.56
CA THR A 488 -10.75 37.41 -1.60
C THR A 488 -11.09 35.94 -1.42
N SER A 489 -10.49 35.09 -2.27
CA SER A 489 -10.75 33.65 -2.29
C SER A 489 -10.14 32.96 -1.06
N LEU A 490 -10.98 32.35 -0.21
CA LEU A 490 -10.62 31.64 1.02
C LEU A 490 -10.96 30.15 0.95
N SER A 491 -10.35 29.38 1.85
CA SER A 491 -10.58 27.95 2.08
C SER A 491 -11.38 27.67 3.36
N GLY A 492 -12.15 26.59 3.39
CA GLY A 492 -12.94 26.16 4.55
C GLY A 492 -13.46 24.73 4.44
N PRO A 493 -14.32 24.28 5.36
CA PRO A 493 -14.74 22.88 5.42
C PRO A 493 -15.83 22.56 4.40
N LEU A 494 -15.71 21.39 3.75
CA LEU A 494 -16.74 20.82 2.86
C LEU A 494 -18.05 20.48 3.61
N THR A 495 -18.08 20.56 4.94
CA THR A 495 -19.32 20.50 5.74
C THR A 495 -20.18 21.77 5.64
N ALA A 496 -19.67 22.87 5.06
CA ALA A 496 -20.40 24.13 4.94
C ALA A 496 -21.67 24.02 4.05
N ASP A 497 -21.67 23.09 3.09
CA ASP A 497 -22.87 22.64 2.38
C ASP A 497 -22.81 21.10 2.24
N PRO A 498 -23.80 20.34 2.75
CA PRO A 498 -23.86 18.88 2.63
C PRO A 498 -23.71 18.34 1.19
N PHE A 499 -24.01 19.13 0.16
CA PHE A 499 -23.80 18.76 -1.23
C PHE A 499 -22.36 18.31 -1.52
N TRP A 500 -21.35 18.94 -0.91
CA TRP A 500 -19.96 18.55 -1.15
C TRP A 500 -19.60 17.19 -0.53
N ALA A 501 -20.28 16.77 0.53
CA ALA A 501 -20.21 15.41 1.04
C ALA A 501 -20.82 14.39 0.05
N VAL A 502 -21.89 14.77 -0.66
CA VAL A 502 -22.48 13.96 -1.74
C VAL A 502 -21.52 13.85 -2.93
N VAL A 503 -20.83 14.94 -3.32
CA VAL A 503 -19.80 14.88 -4.37
C VAL A 503 -18.63 13.98 -3.96
N ALA A 504 -18.09 14.15 -2.75
CA ALA A 504 -16.97 13.34 -2.26
C ALA A 504 -17.32 11.83 -2.17
N SER A 505 -18.47 11.49 -1.59
CA SER A 505 -18.95 10.10 -1.51
C SER A 505 -19.33 9.52 -2.88
N GLY A 506 -19.86 10.34 -3.79
CA GLY A 506 -20.12 9.99 -5.18
C GLY A 506 -18.84 9.61 -5.94
N SER A 507 -17.79 10.43 -5.88
CA SER A 507 -16.50 10.15 -6.53
C SER A 507 -15.76 8.97 -5.89
N PHE A 508 -15.89 8.77 -4.57
CA PHE A 508 -15.45 7.54 -3.89
C PHE A 508 -16.14 6.31 -4.49
N LEU A 509 -17.48 6.31 -4.55
CA LEU A 509 -18.27 5.17 -5.01
C LEU A 509 -18.07 4.89 -6.50
N ALA A 510 -17.97 5.93 -7.33
CA ALA A 510 -17.66 5.83 -8.76
C ALA A 510 -16.35 5.06 -9.01
N SER A 511 -15.28 5.43 -8.32
CA SER A 511 -13.98 4.76 -8.48
C SER A 511 -13.87 3.44 -7.71
N TYR A 512 -14.60 3.25 -6.60
CA TYR A 512 -14.61 1.98 -5.84
C TYR A 512 -15.43 0.89 -6.51
N ARG A 513 -16.67 1.19 -6.92
CA ARG A 513 -17.65 0.17 -7.36
C ARG A 513 -17.79 0.06 -8.88
N PHE A 514 -17.54 1.13 -9.62
CA PHE A 514 -17.64 1.17 -11.08
C PHE A 514 -16.27 1.26 -11.78
N SER A 515 -15.18 1.22 -11.02
CA SER A 515 -13.80 1.35 -11.52
C SER A 515 -13.56 2.62 -12.35
N SER A 516 -14.33 3.69 -12.09
CA SER A 516 -14.16 4.99 -12.77
C SER A 516 -12.72 5.50 -12.60
N PRO A 517 -12.02 5.90 -13.67
CA PRO A 517 -10.67 6.44 -13.55
C PRO A 517 -10.69 7.78 -12.83
N ALA A 518 -9.65 8.07 -12.03
CA ALA A 518 -9.59 9.25 -11.16
C ALA A 518 -9.94 10.56 -11.89
N TRP A 519 -9.41 10.78 -13.09
CA TRP A 519 -9.68 11.98 -13.90
C TRP A 519 -11.18 12.15 -14.21
N ALA A 520 -11.92 11.07 -14.46
CA ALA A 520 -13.35 11.14 -14.74
C ALA A 520 -14.16 11.41 -13.47
N SER A 521 -13.80 10.76 -12.35
CA SER A 521 -14.41 11.00 -11.04
C SER A 521 -14.15 12.42 -10.51
N VAL A 522 -13.02 13.04 -10.91
CA VAL A 522 -12.66 14.45 -10.62
C VAL A 522 -13.48 15.38 -11.50
N LEU A 523 -13.46 15.22 -12.83
CA LEU A 523 -14.24 16.06 -13.75
C LEU A 523 -15.75 15.99 -13.44
N GLY A 524 -16.28 14.82 -13.06
CA GLY A 524 -17.65 14.66 -12.60
C GLY A 524 -17.98 15.50 -11.35
N GLY A 525 -17.04 15.61 -10.41
CA GLY A 525 -17.17 16.52 -9.27
C GLY A 525 -17.15 17.98 -9.68
N GLY A 526 -16.29 18.36 -10.63
CA GLY A 526 -16.28 19.70 -11.22
C GLY A 526 -17.62 20.07 -11.90
N VAL A 527 -18.20 19.14 -12.67
CA VAL A 527 -19.54 19.30 -13.27
C VAL A 527 -20.63 19.40 -12.19
N ALA A 528 -20.54 18.63 -11.10
CA ALA A 528 -21.45 18.75 -9.97
C ALA A 528 -21.35 20.13 -9.29
N GLY A 529 -20.14 20.71 -9.19
CA GLY A 529 -19.94 22.07 -8.71
C GLY A 529 -20.56 23.14 -9.62
N LEU A 530 -20.44 22.98 -10.94
CA LEU A 530 -21.13 23.86 -11.91
C LEU A 530 -22.66 23.73 -11.83
N ALA A 531 -23.19 22.53 -11.59
CA ALA A 531 -24.62 22.31 -11.40
C ALA A 531 -25.13 22.95 -10.10
N TRP A 532 -24.38 22.81 -9.00
CA TRP A 532 -24.66 23.49 -7.72
C TRP A 532 -24.70 25.01 -7.89
N TYR A 533 -23.74 25.58 -8.64
CA TYR A 533 -23.72 27.01 -8.94
C TYR A 533 -24.98 27.47 -9.67
N GLY A 534 -25.41 26.74 -10.72
CA GLY A 534 -26.64 27.04 -11.45
C GLY A 534 -27.90 27.00 -10.56
N VAL A 535 -28.00 25.99 -9.68
CA VAL A 535 -29.10 25.87 -8.70
C VAL A 535 -29.06 26.96 -7.63
N GLN A 536 -27.86 27.44 -7.26
CA GLN A 536 -27.71 28.50 -6.25
C GLN A 536 -27.92 29.91 -6.85
N GLN A 537 -27.75 30.09 -8.17
CA GLN A 537 -28.17 31.31 -8.88
C GLN A 537 -29.68 31.37 -9.18
N SER A 538 -30.43 30.26 -9.04
CA SER A 538 -31.88 30.21 -9.25
C SER A 538 -32.71 30.33 -7.96
N LYS A 539 -32.11 30.87 -6.89
CA LYS A 539 -32.73 31.13 -5.58
C LYS A 539 -32.66 32.63 -5.27
#